data_AF-A0A3N5RS53-F1
#
_entry.id   AF-A0A3N5RS53-F1
#
_cell.length_a   1.000
_cell.length_b   1.000
_cell.length_c   1.000
_cell.angle_alpha   90.00
_cell.angle_beta   90.00
_cell.angle_gamma   90.00
#
_symmetry.space_group_name_H-M   'P 1'
#
loop_
_entity.id
_entity.type
_entity.pdbx_description
1 polymer ?
#
loop_
_entity_poly.entity_id
_entity_poly.type
_entity_poly.pdbx_seq_one_letter_code
_entity_poly.pdbx_strand_id
1 'polypeptide(L)' 'LVGQTLADANLRARTGASVIAILRAGQLMANPKSMTVFHVEDRVGLIGDKQETDAAEKLLAASESSLLDTAQNNEAV' A
#
# COMPACT_ATOMS: atom_id res chain seq x y z
N LEU A 1 4.42 -3.08 0.74
CA LEU A 1 4.46 -2.53 -0.63
C LEU A 1 5.68 -1.66 -0.91
N VAL A 2 6.38 -1.15 0.12
CA VAL A 2 7.64 -0.41 -0.07
C VAL A 2 8.60 -1.18 -0.99
N GLY A 3 9.23 -0.47 -1.94
CA GLY A 3 10.13 -1.06 -2.92
C GLY A 3 9.46 -1.68 -4.16
N GLN A 4 8.13 -1.82 -4.18
CA GLN A 4 7.38 -2.28 -5.35
C GLN A 4 6.94 -1.11 -6.23
N THR A 5 6.83 -1.34 -7.54
CA THR A 5 6.21 -0.36 -8.45
C THR A 5 4.69 -0.35 -8.31
N LEU A 6 4.03 0.71 -8.79
CA LEU A 6 2.56 0.77 -8.90
C LEU A 6 2.01 -0.37 -9.75
N ALA A 7 2.71 -0.74 -10.83
CA ALA A 7 2.35 -1.85 -11.70
C ALA A 7 2.38 -3.18 -10.93
N ASP A 8 3.45 -3.43 -10.17
CA ASP A 8 3.62 -4.68 -9.41
C ASP A 8 2.60 -4.79 -8.28
N ALA A 9 2.35 -3.67 -7.59
CA ALA A 9 1.36 -3.62 -6.52
C ALA A 9 -0.07 -3.85 -7.05
N ASN A 10 -0.33 -3.45 -8.30
CA ASN A 10 -1.55 -3.65 -9.07
C ASN A 10 -2.85 -3.32 -8.30
N LEU A 11 -2.85 -2.20 -7.57
CA LEU A 11 -3.93 -1.83 -6.63
C LEU A 11 -5.31 -1.88 -7.29
N ARG A 12 -5.48 -1.25 -8.46
CA ARG A 12 -6.77 -1.18 -9.14
C ARG A 12 -7.34 -2.56 -9.48
N ALA A 13 -6.51 -3.49 -9.96
CA ALA A 13 -7.00 -4.82 -10.26
C ALA A 13 -7.36 -5.61 -8.99
N ARG A 14 -6.68 -5.33 -7.87
CA ARG A 14 -6.88 -6.04 -6.60
C ARG A 14 -8.02 -5.48 -5.77
N THR A 15 -8.31 -4.18 -5.90
CA THR A 15 -9.22 -3.47 -4.99
C THR A 15 -10.22 -2.56 -5.69
N GLY A 16 -10.14 -2.35 -7.01
CA GLY A 16 -10.96 -1.38 -7.75
C GLY A 16 -10.47 0.07 -7.66
N ALA A 17 -9.85 0.45 -6.55
CA ALA A 17 -9.34 1.81 -6.35
C ALA A 17 -8.09 2.12 -7.19
N SER A 18 -8.03 3.33 -7.73
CA SER A 18 -6.89 3.83 -8.52
C SER A 18 -6.04 4.82 -7.73
N VAL A 19 -4.72 4.76 -7.93
CA VAL A 19 -3.80 5.77 -7.39
C VAL A 19 -3.78 6.99 -8.30
N ILE A 20 -4.10 8.16 -7.73
CA ILE A 20 -4.16 9.43 -8.48
C ILE A 20 -3.04 10.39 -8.10
N ALA A 21 -2.41 10.22 -6.93
CA ALA A 21 -1.32 11.06 -6.48
C ALA A 21 -0.43 10.34 -5.46
N ILE A 22 0.82 10.77 -5.36
CA ILE A 22 1.72 10.42 -4.26
C ILE A 22 2.30 11.72 -3.71
N LEU A 23 2.18 11.94 -2.39
CA LEU A 23 2.86 13.02 -1.69
C LEU A 23 4.06 12.43 -0.94
N ARG A 24 5.26 12.87 -1.32
CA ARG A 24 6.54 12.41 -0.78
C ARG A 24 7.38 13.60 -0.39
N ALA A 25 7.86 13.65 0.86
CA ALA A 25 8.69 14.74 1.37
C ALA A 25 8.13 16.15 1.05
N GLY A 26 6.80 16.31 1.14
CA GLY A 26 6.10 17.56 0.84
C GLY A 26 5.94 17.89 -0.66
N GLN A 27 6.38 17.03 -1.56
CA GLN A 27 6.22 17.18 -3.02
C GLN A 27 5.09 16.29 -3.54
N LEU A 28 4.14 16.89 -4.26
CA LEU A 28 2.99 16.19 -4.84
C LEU A 28 3.32 15.71 -6.26
N MET A 29 3.32 14.40 -6.46
CA MET A 29 3.35 13.76 -7.78
C MET A 29 1.91 13.41 -8.20
N ALA A 30 1.33 14.23 -9.07
CA ALA A 30 0.03 13.93 -9.68
C ALA A 30 0.19 12.88 -10.80
N ASN A 31 -0.78 11.97 -10.90
CA ASN A 31 -0.81 10.90 -11.91
C ASN A 31 0.52 10.13 -12.00
N PRO A 32 0.93 9.44 -10.92
CA PRO A 32 2.17 8.68 -10.91
C PRO A 32 2.15 7.58 -11.97
N LYS A 33 3.31 7.33 -12.59
CA LYS A 33 3.43 6.34 -13.66
C LYS A 33 3.46 4.94 -13.08
N SER A 34 3.14 3.93 -13.89
CA SER A 34 3.13 2.52 -13.48
C SER A 34 4.47 2.05 -12.87
N MET A 35 5.57 2.66 -13.30
CA MET A 35 6.93 2.38 -12.83
C MET A 35 7.35 3.21 -11.59
N THR A 36 6.49 4.05 -11.05
CA THR A 36 6.74 4.75 -9.77
C THR A 36 6.78 3.72 -8.64
N VAL A 37 7.86 3.78 -7.84
CA VAL A 37 8.11 2.89 -6.71
C VAL A 37 7.58 3.50 -5.41
N PHE A 38 6.91 2.68 -4.59
CA PHE A 38 6.48 3.07 -3.24
C PHE A 38 7.67 3.19 -2.28
N HIS A 39 7.68 4.27 -1.50
CA HIS A 39 8.67 4.55 -0.47
C HIS A 39 8.01 4.62 0.90
N VAL A 40 8.82 4.48 1.95
CA VAL A 40 8.40 4.78 3.33
C VAL A 40 7.93 6.23 3.41
N GLU A 41 6.91 6.48 4.24
CA GLU A 41 6.26 7.79 4.42
C GLU A 41 5.49 8.35 3.20
N ASP A 42 5.35 7.58 2.12
CA ASP A 42 4.49 7.97 1.01
C ASP A 42 3.04 8.12 1.47
N ARG A 43 2.43 9.27 1.18
CA ARG A 43 0.99 9.46 1.30
C ARG A 43 0.36 9.25 -0.08
N VAL A 44 -0.47 8.23 -0.19
CA VAL A 44 -1.05 7.78 -1.46
C VAL A 44 -2.48 8.34 -1.59
N GLY A 45 -2.72 9.11 -2.64
CA GLY A 45 -4.06 9.56 -3.01
C GLY A 45 -4.78 8.48 -3.81
N LEU A 46 -5.94 8.04 -3.31
CA LEU A 46 -6.77 7.01 -3.92
C LEU A 46 -8.09 7.59 -4.41
N ILE A 47 -8.62 7.01 -5.49
CA ILE A 47 -9.97 7.26 -5.97
C ILE A 47 -10.68 5.93 -6.21
N GLY A 48 -11.95 5.87 -5.82
CA GLY A 48 -12.82 4.70 -5.90
C GLY A 48 -14.03 4.94 -5.01
N ASP A 49 -14.95 3.99 -4.97
CA ASP A 49 -15.98 3.97 -3.94
C ASP A 49 -15.40 3.58 -2.57
N LYS A 50 -16.22 3.69 -1.52
CA LYS A 50 -15.77 3.45 -0.14
C LYS A 50 -15.18 2.06 0.06
N GLN A 51 -15.77 1.05 -0.59
CA GLN A 51 -15.34 -0.34 -0.44
C GLN A 51 -13.98 -0.55 -1.13
N GLU A 52 -13.82 0.02 -2.32
CA GLU A 52 -12.57 0.00 -3.08
C GLU A 52 -11.43 0.70 -2.34
N THR A 53 -11.68 1.90 -1.80
CA THR A 53 -10.66 2.67 -1.06
C THR A 53 -10.27 1.99 0.24
N ASP A 54 -11.22 1.41 0.98
CA ASP A 54 -10.94 0.69 2.23
C ASP A 54 -10.11 -0.56 1.99
N ALA A 55 -10.39 -1.29 0.90
CA ALA A 55 -9.60 -2.44 0.50
C ALA A 55 -8.16 -2.07 0.11
N ALA A 56 -7.98 -0.96 -0.61
CA ALA A 56 -6.66 -0.42 -0.93
C ALA A 56 -5.89 0.03 0.31
N GLU A 57 -6.54 0.70 1.25
CA GLU A 57 -5.93 1.12 2.52
C GLU A 57 -5.40 -0.08 3.31
N LYS A 58 -6.22 -1.14 3.44
CA LYS A 58 -5.79 -2.39 4.11
C LYS A 58 -4.58 -3.03 3.43
N LEU A 59 -4.57 -3.07 2.10
CA LEU A 59 -3.47 -3.62 1.31
C LEU A 59 -2.17 -2.81 1.52
N LEU A 60 -2.27 -1.48 1.56
CA LEU A 60 -1.15 -0.58 1.84
C LEU A 60 -0.63 -0.75 3.29
N ALA A 61 -1.53 -0.87 4.27
CA ALA A 61 -1.21 -1.01 5.69
C ALA A 61 -0.70 -2.40 6.09
N ALA A 62 -1.05 -3.46 5.36
CA ALA A 62 -0.70 -4.85 5.70
C ALA A 62 0.79 -5.20 5.60
N SER A 63 1.68 -4.22 5.35
CA SER A 63 3.11 -4.45 5.18
C SER A 63 3.89 -4.64 6.50
N GLU A 64 3.26 -4.49 7.67
CA GLU A 64 3.92 -4.61 8.99
C GLU A 64 3.55 -5.89 9.76
N SER A 65 2.58 -6.68 9.31
CA SER A 65 1.99 -7.76 10.13
C SER A 65 2.54 -9.17 9.86
N SER A 66 3.78 -9.32 9.37
CA SER A 66 4.36 -10.64 9.08
C SER A 66 5.50 -11.06 10.03
N LEU A 67 5.96 -10.19 10.93
CA LEU A 67 7.12 -10.48 11.80
C LEU A 67 6.78 -10.78 13.27
N LEU A 68 5.50 -10.70 13.68
CA LEU A 68 5.09 -10.89 15.08
C LEU A 68 4.37 -12.22 15.36
N ASP A 69 3.97 -13.00 14.34
CA ASP A 69 3.21 -14.24 14.55
C ASP A 69 4.06 -15.48 14.93
N THR A 70 5.40 -15.43 14.83
CA THR A 70 6.25 -16.62 15.10
C THR A 70 6.65 -16.78 16.58
N ALA A 71 6.49 -15.74 17.41
CA ALA A 71 7.05 -15.74 18.78
C ALA A 71 6.12 -16.27 19.89
N GLN A 72 4.87 -16.66 19.61
CA GLN A 72 3.91 -17.05 20.67
C GLN A 72 3.68 -18.56 20.86
N ASN A 73 4.35 -19.44 20.11
CA ASN A 73 4.04 -20.89 20.12
C ASN A 73 5.09 -21.80 20.77
N ASN A 74 5.84 -21.34 21.78
CA ASN A 74 6.72 -22.26 22.51
C ASN A 74 6.99 -21.85 23.96
N GLU A 75 6.00 -21.97 24.85
CA GLU A 75 6.21 -22.27 26.28
C GLU A 75 4.97 -23.00 26.84
N ALA A 76 4.92 -24.33 26.65
CA ALA A 76 4.04 -25.22 27.40
C ALA A 76 4.59 -26.66 27.37
N VAL A 77 5.70 -26.91 28.08
CA VAL A 77 6.05 -28.22 28.65
C VAL A 77 6.78 -27.99 29.97
#